data_AF-A0A914YAU0-F1
#
_entry.id   AF-A0A914YAU0-F1
#
_cell.length_a   1.000
_cell.length_b   1.000
_cell.length_c   1.000
_cell.angle_alpha   90.00
_cell.angle_beta   90.00
_cell.angle_gamma   90.00
#
_symmetry.space_group_name_H-M   'P 1'
#
loop_
_entity.id
_entity.type
_entity.pdbx_description
1 polymer ?
#
loop_
_entity_poly.entity_id
_entity_poly.type
_entity_poly.pdbx_seq_one_letter_code
_entity_poly.pdbx_strand_id
1 'polypeptide(L)'
;MVGLEFEVLPESSLKCNDVIEFVLGTPINQVITALQNASKVIRNVEFVYSKEEPFTRDLTITLKNDGIRLIIEPVFQRLKLIEVYDFKNITLKYW
;
A
#
# COMPACT_ATOMS: atom_id res chain seq x y z
N MET A 1 2.88 16.50 -13.89
CA MET A 1 2.33 15.43 -13.03
C MET A 1 2.54 15.86 -11.61
N VAL A 2 1.47 16.03 -10.83
CA VAL A 2 1.58 16.27 -9.39
C VAL A 2 1.72 14.88 -8.76
N GLY A 3 2.88 14.57 -8.18
CA GLY A 3 3.10 13.31 -7.47
C GLY A 3 2.26 13.26 -6.19
N LEU A 4 1.96 12.06 -5.69
CA LEU A 4 1.29 11.92 -4.41
C LEU A 4 2.25 12.33 -3.28
N GLU A 5 1.73 13.13 -2.34
CA GLU A 5 2.43 13.45 -1.11
C GLU A 5 1.98 12.49 -0.01
N PHE A 6 2.93 11.78 0.58
CA PHE A 6 2.69 10.92 1.73
C PHE A 6 3.40 11.48 2.96
N GLU A 7 2.66 11.52 4.05
CA GLU A 7 3.12 11.79 5.39
C GLU A 7 3.45 10.47 6.08
N VAL A 8 4.68 10.37 6.58
CA VAL A 8 5.11 9.26 7.42
C VAL A 8 4.79 9.64 8.86
N LEU A 9 3.84 8.96 9.47
CA LEU A 9 3.57 9.05 10.91
C LEU A 9 4.31 7.90 11.59
N PRO A 10 5.45 8.16 12.26
CA PRO A 10 6.21 7.11 12.92
C PRO A 10 5.33 6.29 13.85
N GLU A 11 5.54 4.97 13.85
CA GLU A 11 4.81 4.01 14.68
C GLU A 11 3.29 3.93 14.42
N SER A 12 2.77 4.63 13.41
CA SER A 12 1.34 4.71 13.13
C SER A 12 1.02 4.30 11.70
N SER A 13 1.36 5.13 10.71
CA SER A 13 0.83 4.95 9.36
C SER A 13 1.63 5.69 8.29
N LEU A 14 1.42 5.27 7.04
CA LEU A 14 1.77 6.05 5.85
C LEU A 14 0.49 6.65 5.27
N LYS A 15 0.33 7.96 5.39
CA LYS A 15 -0.91 8.66 5.08
C LYS A 15 -0.74 9.58 3.87
N CYS A 16 -1.68 9.58 2.94
CA CYS A 16 -1.75 10.56 1.85
C CYS A 16 -2.97 11.46 2.08
N ASN A 17 -2.78 12.58 2.80
CA ASN A 17 -3.81 13.56 3.13
C ASN A 17 -5.13 12.86 3.55
N ASP A 18 -6.27 13.27 2.97
CA ASP A 18 -7.59 12.66 3.22
C ASP A 18 -7.95 11.56 2.20
N VAL A 19 -6.98 11.10 1.40
CA VAL A 19 -7.22 10.13 0.31
C VAL A 19 -7.13 8.70 0.80
N ILE A 20 -6.02 8.36 1.46
CA ILE A 20 -5.77 6.99 1.93
C ILE A 20 -4.78 6.98 3.10
N GLU A 21 -4.91 5.98 3.95
CA GLU A 21 -3.99 5.71 5.04
C GLU A 21 -3.64 4.22 5.07
N PHE A 22 -2.35 3.91 5.14
CA PHE A 22 -1.84 2.56 5.27
C PHE A 22 -1.28 2.34 6.67
N VAL A 23 -1.94 1.48 7.43
CA VAL A 23 -1.55 1.10 8.81
C VAL A 23 -1.07 -0.35 8.81
N LEU A 24 0.10 -0.62 9.40
CA LEU A 24 0.57 -2.00 9.56
C LEU A 24 -0.41 -2.82 10.38
N GLY A 25 -0.58 -4.09 10.02
CA GLY A 25 -1.56 -5.00 10.63
C GLY A 25 -2.98 -4.89 10.08
N THR A 26 -3.26 -3.91 9.21
CA THR A 26 -4.58 -3.77 8.55
C THR A 26 -4.93 -5.01 7.73
N PRO A 27 -6.13 -5.59 7.91
CA PRO A 27 -6.60 -6.70 7.08
C PRO A 27 -6.67 -6.34 5.59
N ILE A 28 -6.30 -7.27 4.71
CA ILE A 28 -6.25 -7.04 3.26
C ILE A 28 -7.58 -6.55 2.67
N ASN A 29 -8.72 -7.03 3.17
CA ASN A 29 -10.03 -6.58 2.69
C ASN A 29 -10.24 -5.08 2.95
N GLN A 30 -9.80 -4.57 4.09
CA GLN A 30 -9.86 -3.14 4.38
C GLN A 30 -8.90 -2.34 3.50
N VAL A 31 -7.69 -2.86 3.23
CA VAL A 31 -6.75 -2.25 2.29
C VAL A 31 -7.36 -2.14 0.89
N ILE A 32 -7.99 -3.21 0.41
CA ILE A 32 -8.67 -3.23 -0.90
C ILE A 32 -9.83 -2.23 -0.92
N THR A 33 -10.66 -2.18 0.12
CA THR A 33 -11.75 -1.19 0.22
C THR A 33 -11.22 0.25 0.21
N ALA A 34 -10.14 0.53 0.94
CA ALA A 34 -9.51 1.85 0.94
C ALA A 34 -9.01 2.25 -0.47
N LEU A 35 -8.37 1.31 -1.18
CA LEU A 35 -7.91 1.53 -2.56
C LEU A 35 -9.08 1.75 -3.54
N GLN A 36 -10.18 1.01 -3.36
CA GLN A 36 -11.39 1.19 -4.17
C GLN A 36 -12.01 2.58 -3.96
N ASN A 37 -12.06 3.05 -2.72
CA ASN A 37 -12.55 4.39 -2.38
C ASN A 37 -11.64 5.49 -2.95
N ALA A 38 -10.32 5.24 -2.99
CA ALA A 38 -9.31 6.14 -3.55
C ALA A 38 -9.08 6.00 -5.07
N SER A 39 -9.87 5.18 -5.77
CA SER A 39 -9.65 4.81 -7.19
C SER A 39 -9.63 5.97 -8.20
N LYS A 40 -10.17 7.14 -7.83
CA LYS A 40 -10.08 8.36 -8.67
C LYS A 40 -8.66 8.91 -8.74
N VAL A 41 -7.90 8.74 -7.65
CA VAL A 41 -6.54 9.27 -7.45
C VAL A 41 -5.50 8.16 -7.67
N ILE A 42 -5.64 7.04 -6.97
CA ILE A 42 -4.72 5.90 -7.06
C ILE A 42 -5.13 5.03 -8.25
N ARG A 43 -4.23 4.88 -9.21
CA ARG A 43 -4.48 4.13 -10.46
C ARG A 43 -3.35 3.14 -10.70
N ASN A 44 -3.60 2.18 -11.60
CA ASN A 44 -2.62 1.18 -12.00
C ASN A 44 -2.17 0.31 -10.80
N VAL A 45 -3.17 -0.22 -10.08
CA VAL A 45 -2.98 -1.13 -8.95
C VAL A 45 -2.85 -2.55 -9.49
N GLU A 46 -1.75 -3.22 -9.16
CA GLU A 46 -1.53 -4.63 -9.47
C GLU A 46 -1.62 -5.48 -8.21
N PHE A 47 -2.35 -6.59 -8.28
CA PHE A 47 -2.43 -7.57 -7.20
C PHE A 47 -1.83 -8.89 -7.64
N VAL A 48 -0.83 -9.37 -6.88
CA VAL A 48 -0.10 -10.61 -7.16
C VAL A 48 -0.23 -11.54 -5.97
N TYR A 49 -0.54 -12.81 -6.25
CA TYR A 49 -0.57 -13.90 -5.28
C TYR A 49 -0.15 -15.21 -5.97
N SER A 50 0.35 -16.16 -5.19
CA SER A 50 0.67 -17.50 -5.70
C SER A 50 -0.50 -18.45 -5.49
N LYS A 51 -0.97 -19.07 -6.58
CA LYS A 51 -1.97 -20.13 -6.53
C LYS A 51 -1.38 -21.46 -6.06
N GLU A 52 -0.10 -21.69 -6.33
CA GLU A 52 0.62 -22.92 -5.96
C GLU A 52 0.96 -22.93 -4.47
N GLU A 53 1.28 -21.76 -3.91
CA GLU A 53 1.75 -21.59 -2.53
C GLU A 53 1.00 -20.46 -1.78
N PRO A 54 -0.33 -20.56 -1.63
CA PRO A 54 -1.18 -19.45 -1.17
C PRO A 54 -0.95 -19.03 0.29
N PHE A 55 -0.46 -19.94 1.13
CA PHE A 55 -0.21 -19.69 2.57
C PHE A 55 1.27 -19.50 2.89
N THR A 56 2.14 -19.60 1.89
CA THR A 56 3.60 -19.54 2.08
C THR A 56 4.20 -18.30 1.46
N ARG A 57 3.68 -17.88 0.29
CA ARG A 57 4.14 -16.67 -0.39
C ARG A 57 3.25 -15.50 -0.04
N ASP A 58 3.87 -14.38 0.30
CA ASP A 58 3.17 -13.13 0.54
C ASP A 58 2.35 -12.68 -0.66
N LEU A 59 1.23 -12.01 -0.38
CA LEU A 59 0.47 -11.31 -1.39
C LEU A 59 1.03 -9.91 -1.53
N THR A 60 1.00 -9.38 -2.75
CA THR A 60 1.56 -8.07 -3.04
C THR A 60 0.52 -7.21 -3.74
N ILE A 61 0.31 -6.00 -3.25
CA ILE A 61 -0.44 -4.94 -3.94
C ILE A 61 0.57 -3.86 -4.35
N THR A 62 0.78 -3.66 -5.64
CA THR A 62 1.71 -2.65 -6.17
C THR A 62 0.96 -1.46 -6.73
N LEU A 63 1.24 -0.27 -6.20
CA LEU A 63 0.78 1.02 -6.72
C LEU A 63 1.84 1.53 -7.70
N LYS A 64 1.75 1.12 -8.97
CA LYS A 64 2.82 1.33 -9.96
C LYS A 64 3.13 2.80 -10.22
N ASN A 65 2.12 3.64 -10.22
CA ASN A 65 2.27 5.06 -10.51
C ASN A 65 2.82 5.84 -9.32
N ASP A 66 2.71 5.27 -8.12
CA ASP A 66 2.99 5.95 -6.85
C ASP A 66 4.28 5.45 -6.19
N GLY A 67 4.90 4.39 -6.74
CA GLY A 67 6.16 3.85 -6.23
C GLY A 67 6.05 3.10 -4.90
N ILE A 68 4.83 2.69 -4.52
CA ILE A 68 4.54 1.99 -3.26
C ILE A 68 4.16 0.54 -3.54
N ARG A 69 4.66 -0.37 -2.70
CA ARG A 69 4.29 -1.77 -2.66
C ARG A 69 3.84 -2.15 -1.25
N LEU A 70 2.66 -2.71 -1.16
CA LEU A 70 2.08 -3.25 0.07
C LEU A 70 2.28 -4.76 0.05
N ILE A 71 2.88 -5.30 1.11
CA ILE A 71 3.12 -6.73 1.25
C ILE A 71 2.25 -7.26 2.38
N ILE A 72 1.46 -8.28 2.06
CA ILE A 72 0.47 -8.88 2.94
C ILE A 72 0.96 -10.27 3.34
N GLU A 73 0.96 -10.53 4.63
CA GLU A 73 1.29 -11.84 5.19
C GLU A 73 0.20 -12.86 4.80
N PRO A 74 0.58 -14.06 4.32
CA PRO A 74 -0.35 -14.97 3.65
C PRO A 74 -1.31 -15.73 4.58
N VAL A 75 -1.00 -15.90 5.86
CA VAL A 75 -1.84 -16.68 6.80
C VAL A 75 -2.91 -15.81 7.45
N PHE A 76 -2.50 -14.73 8.11
CA PHE A 76 -3.37 -13.77 8.79
C PHE A 76 -3.94 -12.71 7.84
N GLN A 77 -3.44 -12.62 6.60
CA GLN A 77 -3.95 -11.70 5.58
C GLN A 77 -3.89 -10.24 6.05
N ARG A 78 -2.78 -9.87 6.69
CA ARG A 78 -2.53 -8.53 7.25
C ARG A 78 -1.38 -7.85 6.54
N LEU A 79 -1.51 -6.54 6.35
CA LEU A 79 -0.44 -5.69 5.83
C LEU A 79 0.77 -5.79 6.76
N LYS A 80 1.86 -6.43 6.30
CA LYS A 80 3.06 -6.64 7.11
C LYS A 80 4.19 -5.67 6.80
N LEU A 81 4.22 -5.14 5.57
CA LEU A 81 5.27 -4.23 5.13
C LEU A 81 4.71 -3.24 4.09
N ILE A 82 5.09 -1.98 4.25
CA ILE A 82 4.86 -0.91 3.29
C ILE A 82 6.24 -0.55 2.74
N GLU A 83 6.48 -0.90 1.49
CA GLU A 83 7.74 -0.66 0.79
C GLU A 83 7.58 0.52 -0.17
N VAL A 84 8.46 1.52 -0.06
CA VAL A 84 8.61 2.60 -1.05
C VAL A 84 9.80 2.24 -1.92
N TYR A 85 9.55 1.88 -3.18
CA TYR A 85 10.58 1.40 -4.11
C TYR A 85 10.95 2.40 -5.20
N ASP A 86 10.09 3.41 -5.45
CA ASP A 86 10.39 4.49 -6.40
C ASP A 86 10.13 5.87 -5.78
N PHE A 87 11.21 6.55 -5.42
CA PHE A 87 11.18 7.88 -4.82
C PHE A 87 10.89 9.00 -5.82
N LYS A 88 10.85 8.74 -7.13
CA LYS A 88 10.63 9.79 -8.14
C LYS A 88 9.19 10.32 -8.15
N ASN A 89 8.24 9.48 -7.76
CA ASN A 89 6.81 9.76 -7.85
C ASN A 89 6.15 10.07 -6.50
N ILE A 90 6.95 10.08 -5.41
CA ILE A 90 6.48 10.23 -4.04
C ILE A 90 7.28 11.30 -3.32
N THR A 91 6.61 12.12 -2.53
CA THR A 91 7.26 13.00 -1.55
C THR A 91 6.92 12.50 -0.16
N LEU A 92 7.96 12.15 0.62
CA LEU A 92 7.81 11.73 2.01
C LEU A 92 8.04 12.92 2.94
N LYS A 93 7.07 13.22 3.78
CA LYS A 93 7.18 14.24 4.84
C LYS A 93 7.30 13.55 6.20
N TYR A 94 8.36 13.91 6.93
CA TYR A 94 8.60 13.53 8.31
C TYR A 94 8.43 14.78 9.17
N TRP A 95 7.67 14.68 10.25
CA TRP A 95 7.41 15.78 11.18
C TRP A 95 8.01 15.44 12.54
#